data_AF-A0AA97DC03-F1
#
_entry.id   AF-A0AA97DC03-F1
#
_cell.length_a   1.000
_cell.length_b   1.000
_cell.length_c   1.000
_cell.angle_alpha   90.00
_cell.angle_beta   90.00
_cell.angle_gamma   90.00
#
_symmetry.space_group_name_H-M   'P 1'
#
loop_
_entity.id
_entity.type
_entity.pdbx_description
1 polymer ?
#
loop_
_entity_poly.entity_id
_entity_poly.type
_entity_poly.pdbx_seq_one_letter_code
_entity_poly.pdbx_strand_id
1 'polypeptide(L)'
;MALSEKFTRKQLEAITDSGIQAILENHLKNYIDDKNDERFDLAFNTDGVEALNKNIQILNNGKKHQPIYKVRLYEEGSKFKIGQTGAKNNKFVEAAKGTNLFFAVYYDESKQKRVFETIPLNEVIEHQKQTAHLPKDKRLPIQPDNTKGNFLFSLSPNDLVYVPNDEELENTSLVDFNNLSKDQVSRIYKMVSSTGNQCFFIRADIAVSIKNKFEFSSLNKMEKSLNQLMIKNRAWKLQLDRLGNIIDIII
;
A
#
# COMPACT_ATOMS: atom_id res chain seq x y z
N MET A 1 -5.08 8.97 20.24
CA MET A 1 -4.50 10.20 19.69
C MET A 1 -4.45 11.28 20.76
N ALA A 2 -3.38 12.09 20.83
CA ALA A 2 -3.33 13.24 21.74
C ALA A 2 -4.08 14.43 21.15
N LEU A 3 -4.78 15.19 22.00
CA LEU A 3 -5.31 16.49 21.61
C LEU A 3 -4.13 17.46 21.42
N SER A 4 -4.13 18.17 20.30
CA SER A 4 -3.09 19.14 19.92
C SER A 4 -3.66 20.12 18.90
N GLU A 5 -2.91 21.18 18.59
CA GLU A 5 -3.24 22.15 17.53
C GLU A 5 -3.46 21.52 16.13
N LYS A 6 -3.00 20.28 15.92
CA LYS A 6 -3.20 19.51 14.69
C LYS A 6 -4.47 18.66 14.69
N PHE A 7 -5.27 18.72 15.75
CA PHE A 7 -6.54 18.01 15.83
C PHE A 7 -7.53 18.61 14.82
N THR A 8 -8.40 17.78 14.24
CA THR A 8 -9.26 18.19 13.12
C THR A 8 -10.71 17.74 13.33
N ARG A 9 -11.64 18.39 12.62
CA ARG A 9 -13.07 18.02 12.59
C ARG A 9 -13.29 16.54 12.32
N LYS A 10 -12.63 16.00 11.29
CA LYS A 10 -12.71 14.58 10.93
C LYS A 10 -12.27 13.65 12.07
N GLN A 11 -11.27 14.05 12.85
CA GLN A 11 -10.81 13.26 13.99
C GLN A 11 -11.78 13.36 15.18
N LEU A 12 -12.44 14.49 15.39
CA LEU A 12 -13.50 14.62 16.40
C LEU A 12 -14.65 13.66 16.09
N GLU A 13 -15.13 13.68 14.85
CA GLU A 13 -16.23 12.83 14.37
C GLU A 13 -15.87 11.34 14.43
N ALA A 14 -14.58 11.00 14.32
CA ALA A 14 -14.09 9.62 14.43
C ALA A 14 -14.01 9.10 15.88
N ILE A 15 -14.26 9.91 16.91
CA ILE A 15 -14.24 9.44 18.30
C ILE A 15 -15.41 8.49 18.56
N THR A 16 -15.18 7.32 19.17
CA THR A 16 -16.26 6.36 19.46
C THR A 16 -17.10 6.72 20.68
N ASP A 17 -16.52 7.48 21.62
CA ASP A 17 -17.18 7.87 22.86
C ASP A 17 -18.01 9.13 22.65
N SER A 18 -19.34 8.96 22.61
CA SER A 18 -20.28 10.04 22.35
C SER A 18 -20.30 11.11 23.46
N GLY A 19 -19.94 10.73 24.70
CA GLY A 19 -19.80 11.67 25.81
C GLY A 19 -18.61 12.60 25.59
N ILE A 20 -17.46 12.02 25.23
CA ILE A 20 -16.27 12.79 24.87
C ILE A 20 -16.53 13.66 23.64
N GLN A 21 -17.21 13.16 22.60
CA GLN A 21 -17.59 13.97 21.44
C GLN A 21 -18.40 15.21 21.86
N ALA A 22 -19.46 15.03 22.66
CA ALA A 22 -20.29 16.14 23.11
C ALA A 22 -19.50 17.20 23.90
N ILE A 23 -18.57 16.76 24.77
CA ILE A 23 -17.70 17.67 25.53
C ILE A 23 -16.81 18.49 24.58
N LEU A 24 -16.17 17.83 23.61
CA LEU A 24 -15.26 18.51 22.68
C LEU A 24 -16.01 19.46 21.72
N GLU A 25 -17.20 19.09 21.26
CA GLU A 25 -18.08 19.97 20.47
C GLU A 25 -18.49 21.22 21.28
N ASN A 26 -18.88 21.03 22.54
CA ASN A 26 -19.24 22.14 23.40
C ASN A 26 -18.05 23.05 23.71
N HIS A 27 -16.85 22.48 23.83
CA HIS A 27 -15.62 23.26 24.00
C HIS A 27 -15.34 24.09 22.76
N LEU A 28 -15.42 23.48 21.56
CA LEU A 28 -15.11 24.10 20.28
C LEU A 28 -16.01 25.31 19.96
N LYS A 29 -17.25 25.32 20.46
CA LYS A 29 -18.15 26.49 20.35
C LYS A 29 -17.59 27.78 20.96
N ASN A 30 -16.64 27.68 21.91
CA ASN A 30 -15.96 28.84 22.49
C ASN A 30 -14.78 29.33 21.63
N TYR A 31 -14.45 28.63 20.54
CA TYR A 31 -13.31 28.88 19.67
C TYR A 31 -13.79 28.94 18.22
N ILE A 32 -14.68 29.88 17.95
CA ILE A 32 -15.16 30.22 16.62
C ILE A 32 -14.65 31.63 16.30
N ASP A 33 -14.16 31.85 15.08
CA ASP A 33 -13.70 33.17 14.65
C ASP A 33 -14.84 34.05 14.10
N ASP A 34 -14.51 35.30 13.74
CA ASP A 34 -15.48 36.27 13.21
C ASP A 34 -16.13 35.84 11.88
N LYS A 35 -15.56 34.83 11.21
CA LYS A 35 -16.09 34.24 9.97
C LYS A 35 -16.91 32.98 10.21
N ASN A 36 -17.15 32.64 11.48
CA ASN A 36 -17.86 31.45 11.90
C ASN A 36 -17.09 30.14 11.58
N ASP A 37 -15.76 30.21 11.47
CA ASP A 37 -14.90 29.05 11.28
C ASP A 37 -14.40 28.50 12.63
N GLU A 38 -14.44 27.18 12.79
CA GLU A 38 -14.00 26.48 14.00
C GLU A 38 -12.46 26.49 14.11
N ARG A 39 -11.94 27.03 15.22
CA ARG A 39 -10.50 27.19 15.48
C ARG A 39 -9.94 26.05 16.32
N PHE A 40 -9.79 24.88 15.68
CA PHE A 40 -9.19 23.68 16.28
C PHE A 40 -7.76 23.90 16.81
N ASP A 41 -6.99 24.73 16.10
CA ASP A 41 -5.62 25.08 16.45
C ASP A 41 -5.54 25.78 17.82
N LEU A 42 -6.54 26.61 18.15
CA LEU A 42 -6.65 27.30 19.44
C LEU A 42 -7.36 26.44 20.49
N ALA A 43 -8.44 25.75 20.12
CA ALA A 43 -9.24 24.95 21.05
C ALA A 43 -8.44 23.81 21.68
N PHE A 44 -7.47 23.26 20.94
CA PHE A 44 -6.71 22.06 21.33
C PHE A 44 -5.21 22.28 21.45
N ASN A 45 -4.72 23.53 21.51
CA ASN A 45 -3.38 23.82 21.98
C ASN A 45 -3.27 23.62 23.51
N THR A 46 -2.10 23.90 24.10
CA THR A 46 -1.86 23.72 25.55
C THR A 46 -2.90 24.45 26.41
N ASP A 47 -3.16 25.73 26.14
CA ASP A 47 -4.08 26.56 26.92
C ASP A 47 -5.55 26.14 26.71
N GLY A 48 -5.91 25.82 25.47
CA GLY A 48 -7.23 25.33 25.11
C GLY A 48 -7.57 24.00 25.79
N VAL A 49 -6.62 23.06 25.85
CA VAL A 49 -6.78 21.78 26.56
C VAL A 49 -6.83 21.99 28.08
N GLU A 50 -6.12 22.98 28.63
CA GLU A 50 -6.25 23.33 30.04
C GLU A 50 -7.63 23.90 30.35
N ALA A 51 -8.13 24.82 29.52
CA ALA A 51 -9.47 25.40 29.64
C ALA A 51 -10.58 24.36 29.50
N LEU A 52 -10.44 23.42 28.56
CA LEU A 52 -11.33 22.25 28.39
C LEU A 52 -11.46 21.48 29.70
N ASN A 53 -10.32 21.12 30.31
CA ASN A 53 -10.28 20.27 31.49
C ASN A 53 -10.74 20.99 32.76
N LYS A 54 -10.49 22.31 32.87
CA LYS A 54 -11.04 23.14 33.95
C LYS A 54 -12.58 23.21 33.90
N ASN A 55 -13.16 23.25 32.69
CA ASN A 55 -14.60 23.45 32.50
C ASN A 55 -15.36 22.16 32.15
N ILE A 56 -14.72 20.99 32.25
CA ILE A 56 -15.23 19.74 31.69
C ILE A 56 -16.62 19.34 32.21
N GLN A 57 -16.92 19.65 33.48
CA GLN A 57 -18.23 19.35 34.06
C GLN A 57 -19.35 20.19 33.42
N ILE A 58 -19.08 21.46 33.13
CA ILE A 58 -20.03 22.37 32.46
C ILE A 58 -20.25 21.88 31.03
N LEU A 59 -19.16 21.57 30.32
CA LEU A 59 -19.18 21.07 28.96
C LEU A 59 -19.86 19.71 28.82
N ASN A 60 -19.95 18.94 29.92
CA ASN A 60 -20.62 17.65 30.01
C ASN A 60 -22.00 17.73 30.70
N ASN A 61 -22.74 18.83 30.54
CA ASN A 61 -24.09 19.01 31.08
C ASN A 61 -24.20 18.74 32.59
N GLY A 62 -23.21 19.21 33.35
CA GLY A 62 -23.13 19.05 34.81
C GLY A 62 -22.60 17.69 35.29
N LYS A 63 -22.36 16.72 34.39
CA LYS A 63 -21.84 15.40 34.75
C LYS A 63 -20.32 15.45 34.93
N LYS A 64 -19.83 14.87 36.03
CA LYS A 64 -18.37 14.77 36.29
C LYS A 64 -17.71 13.88 35.23
N HIS A 65 -16.52 14.29 34.78
CA HIS A 65 -15.69 13.53 33.87
C HIS A 65 -14.21 13.74 34.23
N GLN A 66 -13.35 12.77 33.93
CA GLN A 66 -11.90 12.88 34.14
C GLN A 66 -11.26 13.77 33.07
N PRO A 67 -10.11 14.40 33.32
CA PRO A 67 -9.43 15.19 32.31
C PRO A 67 -9.16 14.40 31.01
N ILE A 68 -9.38 15.04 29.86
CA ILE A 68 -9.20 14.50 28.53
C ILE A 68 -7.94 15.14 27.92
N TYR A 69 -6.91 14.31 27.74
CA TYR A 69 -5.68 14.68 27.02
C TYR A 69 -5.49 13.84 25.76
N LYS A 70 -6.10 12.64 25.72
CA LYS A 70 -6.01 11.70 24.62
C LYS A 70 -7.38 11.08 24.38
N VAL A 71 -7.73 10.94 23.11
CA VAL A 71 -8.98 10.33 22.65
C VAL A 71 -8.70 9.09 21.83
N ARG A 72 -9.66 8.15 21.80
CA ARG A 72 -9.61 6.99 20.91
C ARG A 72 -10.34 7.34 19.64
N LEU A 73 -9.69 7.10 18.51
CA LEU A 73 -10.29 7.29 17.19
C LEU A 73 -10.68 5.92 16.64
N TYR A 74 -11.84 5.89 16.01
CA TYR A 74 -12.24 4.82 15.13
C TYR A 74 -11.65 5.08 13.75
N GLU A 75 -10.92 4.10 13.24
CA GLU A 75 -10.49 4.08 11.85
C GLU A 75 -11.10 2.87 11.18
N GLU A 76 -11.81 3.10 10.08
CA GLU A 76 -12.26 2.06 9.17
C GLU A 76 -11.03 1.56 8.40
N GLY A 77 -10.70 0.29 8.63
CA GLY A 77 -9.49 -0.34 8.13
C GLY A 77 -9.77 -1.78 7.72
N SER A 78 -9.04 -2.28 6.73
CA SER A 78 -9.15 -3.65 6.22
C SER A 78 -8.52 -4.64 7.20
N LYS A 79 -9.24 -4.92 8.29
CA LYS A 79 -8.84 -5.81 9.39
C LYS A 79 -9.25 -7.23 9.10
N PHE A 80 -8.36 -8.20 9.36
CA PHE A 80 -8.68 -9.62 9.28
C PHE A 80 -8.38 -10.36 10.58
N LYS A 81 -9.18 -11.39 10.88
CA LYS A 81 -9.09 -12.16 12.13
C LYS A 81 -7.80 -12.98 12.17
N ILE A 82 -7.14 -13.02 13.33
CA ILE A 82 -5.91 -13.79 13.54
C ILE A 82 -6.20 -15.30 13.54
N GLY A 83 -7.38 -15.71 13.99
CA GLY A 83 -7.80 -17.12 14.00
C GLY A 83 -9.31 -17.27 13.94
N GLN A 84 -9.79 -18.51 13.78
CA GLN A 84 -11.22 -18.81 13.71
C GLN A 84 -11.80 -19.31 15.03
N THR A 85 -10.95 -19.69 16.00
CA THR A 85 -11.36 -20.31 17.27
C THR A 85 -10.80 -19.59 18.49
N GLY A 86 -11.51 -19.74 19.62
CA GLY A 86 -11.12 -19.18 20.92
C GLY A 86 -10.93 -17.66 20.88
N ALA A 87 -10.08 -17.11 21.76
CA ALA A 87 -9.83 -15.67 21.86
C ALA A 87 -9.19 -15.03 20.61
N LYS A 88 -8.72 -15.83 19.63
CA LYS A 88 -8.09 -15.34 18.40
C LYS A 88 -9.13 -14.89 17.34
N ASN A 89 -10.39 -15.31 17.47
CA ASN A 89 -11.47 -14.88 16.56
C ASN A 89 -11.92 -13.42 16.76
N ASN A 90 -11.62 -12.87 17.94
CA ASN A 90 -11.91 -11.49 18.32
C ASN A 90 -10.66 -10.59 18.23
N LYS A 91 -9.52 -11.14 17.79
CA LYS A 91 -8.30 -10.38 17.55
C LYS A 91 -8.12 -10.18 16.06
N PHE A 92 -7.81 -8.96 15.69
CA PHE A 92 -7.64 -8.56 14.31
C PHE A 92 -6.24 -8.01 14.08
N VAL A 93 -5.75 -8.19 12.87
CA VAL A 93 -4.56 -7.55 12.35
C VAL A 93 -4.94 -6.75 11.13
N GLU A 94 -4.21 -5.67 10.91
CA GLU A 94 -4.33 -4.83 9.73
C GLU A 94 -2.95 -4.79 9.08
N ALA A 95 -2.90 -4.91 7.75
CA ALA A 95 -1.66 -4.62 7.04
C ALA A 95 -1.31 -3.14 7.24
N ALA A 96 -0.04 -2.81 7.45
CA ALA A 96 0.34 -1.41 7.54
C ALA A 96 -0.09 -0.66 6.27
N LYS A 97 -0.70 0.52 6.42
CA LYS A 97 -1.21 1.31 5.31
C LYS A 97 -0.12 1.53 4.25
N GLY A 98 -0.41 1.18 2.99
CA GLY A 98 0.55 1.24 1.88
C GLY A 98 1.40 -0.03 1.67
N THR A 99 1.14 -1.12 2.40
CA THR A 99 1.81 -2.42 2.20
C THR A 99 1.18 -3.16 1.01
N ASN A 100 1.63 -2.78 -0.19
CA ASN A 100 1.22 -3.36 -1.45
C ASN A 100 2.26 -4.37 -1.91
N LEU A 101 2.08 -5.64 -1.53
CA LEU A 101 3.06 -6.69 -1.75
C LEU A 101 2.91 -7.40 -3.08
N PHE A 102 1.70 -7.45 -3.64
CA PHE A 102 1.41 -8.21 -4.85
C PHE A 102 0.82 -7.28 -5.91
N PHE A 103 1.41 -7.33 -7.10
CA PHE A 103 0.95 -6.59 -8.28
C PHE A 103 0.61 -7.60 -9.38
N ALA A 104 -0.66 -7.70 -9.74
CA ALA A 104 -1.14 -8.65 -10.73
C ALA A 104 -1.11 -8.05 -12.13
N VAL A 105 -0.69 -8.86 -13.11
CA VAL A 105 -0.65 -8.50 -14.53
C VAL A 105 -1.54 -9.47 -15.29
N TYR A 106 -2.50 -8.90 -16.03
CA TYR A 106 -3.44 -9.61 -16.89
C TYR A 106 -3.27 -9.15 -18.33
N TYR A 107 -3.74 -9.96 -19.29
CA TYR A 107 -3.90 -9.57 -20.67
C TYR A 107 -5.39 -9.56 -21.06
N ASP A 108 -5.88 -8.38 -21.43
CA ASP A 108 -7.23 -8.21 -21.94
C ASP A 108 -7.20 -8.40 -23.47
N GLU A 109 -7.68 -9.55 -23.94
CA GLU A 109 -7.74 -9.91 -25.36
C GLU A 109 -8.61 -8.94 -26.16
N SER A 110 -9.68 -8.39 -25.59
CA SER A 110 -10.59 -7.49 -26.30
C SER A 110 -9.93 -6.13 -26.58
N LYS A 111 -9.09 -5.66 -25.64
CA LYS A 111 -8.40 -4.37 -25.73
C LYS A 111 -6.96 -4.50 -26.23
N GLN A 112 -6.48 -5.73 -26.45
CA GLN A 112 -5.10 -6.05 -26.84
C GLN A 112 -4.06 -5.32 -25.96
N LYS A 113 -4.29 -5.33 -24.64
CA LYS A 113 -3.41 -4.62 -23.69
C LYS A 113 -3.38 -5.27 -22.32
N ARG A 114 -2.29 -5.03 -21.59
CA ARG A 114 -2.18 -5.47 -20.20
C ARG A 114 -3.07 -4.65 -19.27
N VAL A 115 -3.67 -5.34 -18.29
CA VAL A 115 -4.47 -4.78 -17.20
C VAL A 115 -3.77 -5.09 -15.88
N PHE A 116 -3.87 -4.16 -14.94
CA PHE A 116 -3.07 -4.19 -13.72
C PHE A 116 -3.93 -3.98 -12.49
N GLU A 117 -3.50 -4.56 -11.38
CA GLU A 117 -4.02 -4.23 -10.06
C GLU A 117 -3.00 -4.54 -8.98
N THR A 118 -3.20 -3.93 -7.82
CA THR A 118 -2.48 -4.27 -6.60
C THR A 118 -3.40 -5.08 -5.72
N ILE A 119 -2.94 -6.25 -5.27
CA ILE A 119 -3.72 -7.16 -4.44
C ILE A 119 -3.36 -6.97 -2.96
N PRO A 120 -4.36 -6.73 -2.09
CA PRO A 120 -4.17 -6.69 -0.64
C PRO A 120 -3.66 -8.03 -0.08
N LEU A 121 -2.76 -7.97 0.91
CA LEU A 121 -2.17 -9.17 1.53
C LEU A 121 -3.21 -10.11 2.14
N ASN A 122 -4.30 -9.59 2.70
CA ASN A 122 -5.36 -10.41 3.30
C ASN A 122 -6.04 -11.31 2.27
N GLU A 123 -6.30 -10.80 1.05
CA GLU A 123 -6.89 -11.57 -0.04
C GLU A 123 -5.93 -12.67 -0.51
N VAL A 124 -4.63 -12.35 -0.60
CA VAL A 124 -3.60 -13.34 -0.93
C VAL A 124 -3.51 -14.46 0.11
N ILE A 125 -3.53 -14.12 1.41
CA ILE A 125 -3.52 -15.11 2.49
C ILE A 125 -4.76 -16.00 2.42
N GLU A 126 -5.93 -15.41 2.16
CA GLU A 126 -7.18 -16.15 2.04
C GLU A 126 -7.15 -17.12 0.85
N HIS A 127 -6.71 -16.66 -0.31
CA HIS A 127 -6.50 -17.50 -1.49
C HIS A 127 -5.55 -18.67 -1.19
N GLN A 128 -4.39 -18.40 -0.58
CA GLN A 128 -3.40 -19.43 -0.25
C GLN A 128 -3.93 -20.46 0.75
N LYS A 129 -4.80 -20.06 1.69
CA LYS A 129 -5.48 -21.01 2.59
C LYS A 129 -6.46 -21.89 1.83
N GLN A 130 -7.26 -21.31 0.94
CA GLN A 130 -8.24 -22.05 0.15
C GLN A 130 -7.56 -23.06 -0.79
N THR A 131 -6.43 -22.69 -1.42
CA THR A 131 -5.69 -23.55 -2.35
C THR A 131 -4.62 -24.42 -1.68
N ALA A 132 -4.48 -24.37 -0.34
CA ALA A 132 -3.45 -25.11 0.40
C ALA A 132 -3.53 -26.64 0.25
N HIS A 133 -4.70 -27.17 -0.14
CA HIS A 133 -4.90 -28.60 -0.39
C HIS A 133 -4.44 -29.04 -1.79
N LEU A 134 -4.21 -28.10 -2.72
CA LEU A 134 -3.77 -28.39 -4.09
C LEU A 134 -2.27 -28.70 -4.16
N PRO A 135 -1.78 -29.45 -5.17
CA PRO A 135 -0.35 -29.57 -5.47
C PRO A 135 0.32 -28.22 -5.72
N LYS A 136 1.60 -28.06 -5.36
CA LYS A 136 2.32 -26.76 -5.43
C LYS A 136 2.36 -26.17 -6.84
N ASP A 137 2.52 -27.01 -7.85
CA ASP A 137 2.51 -26.69 -9.27
C ASP A 137 1.17 -26.09 -9.75
N LYS A 138 0.07 -26.38 -9.05
CA LYS A 138 -1.27 -25.85 -9.36
C LYS A 138 -1.67 -24.65 -8.51
N ARG A 139 -0.83 -24.22 -7.56
CA ARG A 139 -1.13 -23.06 -6.70
C ARG A 139 -0.67 -21.79 -7.39
N LEU A 140 -1.59 -20.84 -7.51
CA LEU A 140 -1.25 -19.49 -7.92
C LEU A 140 -0.86 -18.65 -6.71
N PRO A 141 0.01 -17.64 -6.90
CA PRO A 141 0.40 -16.76 -5.81
C PRO A 141 -0.76 -15.89 -5.31
N ILE A 142 -1.72 -15.58 -6.19
CA ILE A 142 -2.91 -14.77 -5.93
C ILE A 142 -4.14 -15.43 -6.57
N GLN A 143 -5.34 -14.99 -6.17
CA GLN A 143 -6.57 -15.33 -6.87
C GLN A 143 -6.70 -14.50 -8.15
N PRO A 144 -6.75 -15.11 -9.35
CA PRO A 144 -6.98 -14.37 -10.58
C PRO A 144 -8.39 -13.77 -10.64
N ASP A 145 -8.48 -12.52 -11.10
CA ASP A 145 -9.75 -11.90 -11.49
C ASP A 145 -9.99 -12.11 -13.00
N ASN A 146 -10.84 -13.09 -13.32
CA ASN A 146 -11.17 -13.43 -14.71
C ASN A 146 -11.89 -12.29 -15.46
N THR A 147 -12.42 -11.28 -14.77
CA THR A 147 -13.04 -10.10 -15.41
C THR A 147 -12.00 -9.16 -16.03
N LYS A 148 -10.72 -9.30 -15.65
CA LYS A 148 -9.60 -8.47 -16.13
C LYS A 148 -8.85 -9.09 -17.31
N GLY A 149 -9.27 -10.28 -17.74
CA GLY A 149 -8.66 -11.05 -18.82
C GLY A 149 -7.79 -12.19 -18.30
N ASN A 150 -6.88 -12.67 -19.15
CA ASN A 150 -6.03 -13.81 -18.83
C ASN A 150 -4.93 -13.38 -17.85
N PHE A 151 -4.82 -14.06 -16.71
CA PHE A 151 -3.74 -13.82 -15.76
C PHE A 151 -2.41 -14.27 -16.34
N LEU A 152 -1.42 -13.37 -16.37
CA LEU A 152 -0.06 -13.65 -16.86
C LEU A 152 0.84 -14.04 -15.69
N PHE A 153 1.04 -13.11 -14.76
CA PHE A 153 1.86 -13.31 -13.56
C PHE A 153 1.60 -12.23 -12.52
N SER A 154 2.09 -12.43 -11.30
CA SER A 154 2.16 -11.41 -10.26
C SER A 154 3.60 -11.01 -9.96
N LEU A 155 3.83 -9.76 -9.59
CA LEU A 155 5.12 -9.25 -9.12
C LEU A 155 5.04 -8.89 -7.64
N SER A 156 6.13 -9.17 -6.91
CA SER A 156 6.35 -8.71 -5.55
C SER A 156 7.67 -7.93 -5.45
N PRO A 157 7.89 -7.13 -4.39
CA PRO A 157 9.17 -6.46 -4.18
C PRO A 157 10.35 -7.43 -4.28
N ASN A 158 11.36 -7.03 -5.05
CA ASN A 158 12.54 -7.81 -5.46
C ASN A 158 12.37 -8.81 -6.60
N ASP A 159 11.17 -9.04 -7.12
CA ASP A 159 11.02 -9.82 -8.36
C ASP A 159 11.76 -9.11 -9.51
N LEU A 160 12.47 -9.90 -10.32
CA LEU A 160 13.15 -9.39 -11.51
C LEU A 160 12.27 -9.51 -12.75
N VAL A 161 12.39 -8.52 -13.61
CA VAL A 161 11.75 -8.48 -14.91
C VAL A 161 12.76 -8.07 -15.97
N TYR A 162 12.68 -8.70 -17.13
CA TYR A 162 13.38 -8.27 -18.34
C TYR A 162 12.47 -7.36 -19.17
N VAL A 163 13.02 -6.27 -19.71
CA VAL A 163 12.30 -5.33 -20.56
C VAL A 163 12.75 -5.52 -22.01
N PRO A 164 11.99 -6.23 -22.85
CA PRO A 164 12.33 -6.42 -24.25
C PRO A 164 12.17 -5.12 -25.06
N ASN A 165 12.97 -5.00 -26.12
CA ASN A 165 12.74 -4.01 -27.18
C ASN A 165 11.62 -4.50 -28.14
N ASP A 166 11.29 -3.71 -29.15
CA ASP A 166 10.18 -4.05 -30.04
C ASP A 166 10.48 -5.28 -30.92
N GLU A 167 11.73 -5.49 -31.34
CA GLU A 167 12.16 -6.69 -32.10
C GLU A 167 12.09 -7.97 -31.24
N GLU A 168 12.54 -7.90 -29.99
CA GLU A 168 12.52 -9.00 -29.02
C GLU A 168 11.09 -9.35 -28.58
N LEU A 169 10.16 -8.39 -28.64
CA LEU A 169 8.73 -8.64 -28.41
C LEU A 169 8.09 -9.46 -29.53
N GLU A 170 8.50 -9.21 -30.78
CA GLU A 170 8.04 -9.98 -31.94
C GLU A 170 8.71 -11.35 -32.02
N ASN A 171 9.98 -11.44 -31.61
CA ASN A 171 10.73 -12.68 -31.61
C ASN A 171 11.51 -12.87 -30.30
N THR A 172 10.93 -13.67 -29.40
CA THR A 172 11.52 -14.02 -28.10
C THR A 172 12.83 -14.78 -28.22
N SER A 173 13.09 -15.44 -29.36
CA SER A 173 14.32 -16.21 -29.60
C SER A 173 15.57 -15.32 -29.78
N LEU A 174 15.40 -14.00 -29.92
CA LEU A 174 16.50 -13.04 -29.97
C LEU A 174 17.19 -12.85 -28.62
N VAL A 175 16.59 -13.35 -27.53
CA VAL A 175 17.14 -13.22 -26.18
C VAL A 175 17.58 -14.59 -25.67
N ASP A 176 18.89 -14.80 -25.60
CA ASP A 176 19.47 -15.96 -24.93
C ASP A 176 19.75 -15.63 -23.46
N PHE A 177 18.85 -16.07 -22.57
CA PHE A 177 18.98 -15.84 -21.12
C PHE A 177 20.17 -16.54 -20.48
N ASN A 178 20.79 -17.53 -21.13
CA ASN A 178 22.02 -18.15 -20.65
C ASN A 178 23.26 -17.31 -20.99
N ASN A 179 23.15 -16.39 -21.96
CA ASN A 179 24.26 -15.60 -22.45
C ASN A 179 23.81 -14.19 -22.89
N LEU A 180 23.29 -13.43 -21.93
CA LEU A 180 22.82 -12.07 -22.18
C LEU A 180 23.98 -11.13 -22.50
N SER A 181 23.80 -10.28 -23.51
CA SER A 181 24.72 -9.18 -23.78
C SER A 181 24.69 -8.13 -22.65
N LYS A 182 25.74 -7.29 -22.55
CA LYS A 182 25.78 -6.19 -21.57
C LYS A 182 24.57 -5.26 -21.66
N ASP A 183 24.11 -5.01 -22.88
CA ASP A 183 22.95 -4.18 -23.15
C ASP A 183 21.66 -4.85 -22.65
N GLN A 184 21.47 -6.15 -22.90
CA GLN A 184 20.34 -6.93 -22.38
C GLN A 184 20.35 -7.01 -20.84
N VAL A 185 21.52 -7.21 -20.22
CA VAL A 185 21.63 -7.19 -18.75
C VAL A 185 21.18 -5.84 -18.17
N SER A 186 21.48 -4.73 -18.85
CA SER A 186 21.05 -3.39 -18.43
C SER A 186 19.53 -3.15 -18.51
N ARG A 187 18.80 -4.04 -19.20
CA ARG A 187 17.34 -4.05 -19.30
C ARG A 187 16.64 -4.95 -18.29
N ILE A 188 17.37 -5.46 -17.29
CA ILE A 188 16.79 -6.17 -16.16
C ILE A 188 16.46 -5.18 -15.04
N TYR A 189 15.22 -5.22 -14.58
CA TYR A 189 14.69 -4.35 -13.54
C TYR A 189 14.16 -5.18 -12.37
N LYS A 190 14.27 -4.61 -11.18
CA LYS A 190 13.75 -5.15 -9.93
C LYS A 190 12.52 -4.37 -9.52
N MET A 191 11.43 -5.06 -9.19
CA MET A 191 10.22 -4.43 -8.65
C MET A 191 10.50 -3.88 -7.25
N VAL A 192 10.07 -2.64 -6.99
CA VAL A 192 10.28 -1.92 -5.73
C VAL A 192 8.99 -1.79 -4.94
N SER A 193 7.92 -1.31 -5.57
CA SER A 193 6.61 -1.11 -4.93
C SER A 193 5.52 -0.92 -5.96
N SER A 194 4.25 -1.10 -5.59
CA SER A 194 3.10 -0.80 -6.43
C SER A 194 2.03 -0.03 -5.66
N THR A 195 1.17 0.69 -6.38
CA THR A 195 -0.04 1.34 -5.83
C THR A 195 -1.12 1.39 -6.91
N GLY A 196 -2.25 0.73 -6.67
CA GLY A 196 -3.32 0.63 -7.66
C GLY A 196 -2.79 -0.02 -8.95
N ASN A 197 -2.78 0.75 -10.04
CA ASN A 197 -2.34 0.30 -11.36
C ASN A 197 -0.88 0.72 -11.68
N GLN A 198 -0.21 1.40 -10.76
CA GLN A 198 1.18 1.85 -10.90
C GLN A 198 2.11 0.82 -10.27
N CYS A 199 3.23 0.53 -10.94
CA CYS A 199 4.26 -0.37 -10.45
C CYS A 199 5.62 0.26 -10.72
N PHE A 200 6.42 0.32 -9.67
CA PHE A 200 7.70 1.00 -9.66
C PHE A 200 8.82 -0.02 -9.60
N PHE A 201 9.85 0.28 -10.36
CA PHE A 201 11.01 -0.56 -10.56
C PHE A 201 12.29 0.26 -10.31
N ILE A 202 13.40 -0.43 -10.29
CA ILE A 202 14.76 0.11 -10.37
C ILE A 202 15.58 -0.89 -11.21
N ARG A 203 16.62 -0.46 -11.93
CA ARG A 203 17.50 -1.42 -12.60
C ARG A 203 18.15 -2.37 -11.59
N ALA A 204 18.29 -3.63 -11.96
CA ALA A 204 18.76 -4.68 -11.05
C ALA A 204 20.23 -4.52 -10.63
N ASP A 205 21.04 -3.86 -11.45
CA ASP A 205 22.47 -3.61 -11.20
C ASP A 205 22.73 -2.42 -10.24
N ILE A 206 21.69 -1.71 -9.83
CA ILE A 206 21.81 -0.48 -9.05
C ILE A 206 21.70 -0.80 -7.55
N ALA A 207 22.78 -0.49 -6.83
CA ALA A 207 22.82 -0.56 -5.38
C ALA A 207 22.09 0.63 -4.73
N VAL A 208 21.78 0.50 -3.44
CA VAL A 208 21.20 1.58 -2.64
C VAL A 208 22.18 2.76 -2.61
N SER A 209 21.69 3.95 -2.94
CA SER A 209 22.51 5.15 -2.95
C SER A 209 22.97 5.51 -1.54
N ILE A 210 24.28 5.64 -1.34
CA ILE A 210 24.88 6.09 -0.08
C ILE A 210 24.70 7.61 0.07
N LYS A 211 24.73 8.34 -1.05
CA LYS A 211 24.59 9.79 -1.08
C LYS A 211 23.11 10.16 -1.06
N ASN A 212 22.70 10.88 -0.03
CA ASN A 212 21.32 11.33 0.12
C ASN A 212 20.85 12.10 -1.14
N LYS A 213 19.65 11.74 -1.64
CA LYS A 213 18.99 12.32 -2.84
C LYS A 213 19.73 12.14 -4.17
N PHE A 214 20.72 11.26 -4.26
CA PHE A 214 21.31 10.88 -5.54
C PHE A 214 20.56 9.66 -6.09
N GLU A 215 19.47 9.93 -6.83
CA GLU A 215 18.47 8.94 -7.25
C GLU A 215 18.03 9.20 -8.71
N PHE A 216 17.55 8.17 -9.42
CA PHE A 216 17.01 8.31 -10.80
C PHE A 216 15.68 9.06 -10.82
N SER A 217 14.91 8.89 -9.76
CA SER A 217 13.62 9.53 -9.49
C SER A 217 13.43 9.55 -7.98
N SER A 218 12.41 10.24 -7.48
CA SER A 218 12.10 10.26 -6.05
C SER A 218 12.02 8.84 -5.48
N LEU A 219 12.91 8.52 -4.54
CA LEU A 219 13.05 7.22 -3.88
C LEU A 219 13.47 6.08 -4.82
N ASN A 220 14.12 6.38 -5.94
CA ASN A 220 14.48 5.43 -7.01
C ASN A 220 13.29 4.58 -7.51
N LYS A 221 12.11 5.18 -7.58
CA LYS A 221 10.89 4.55 -8.08
C LYS A 221 10.60 4.99 -9.52
N MET A 222 10.88 4.13 -10.49
CA MET A 222 10.61 4.41 -11.91
C MET A 222 9.55 3.48 -12.50
N GLU A 223 8.59 4.01 -13.27
CA GLU A 223 7.64 3.18 -14.04
C GLU A 223 8.15 2.89 -15.46
N LYS A 224 9.04 3.76 -15.96
CA LYS A 224 9.63 3.67 -17.29
C LYS A 224 11.08 3.22 -17.19
N SER A 225 11.51 2.47 -18.19
CA SER A 225 12.92 2.16 -18.43
C SER A 225 13.70 3.42 -18.80
N LEU A 226 15.03 3.33 -18.83
CA LEU A 226 15.89 4.43 -19.30
C LEU A 226 15.60 4.85 -20.74
N ASN A 227 15.06 3.94 -21.56
CA ASN A 227 14.63 4.20 -22.94
C ASN A 227 13.18 4.75 -23.01
N GLN A 228 12.62 5.22 -21.90
CA GLN A 228 11.26 5.77 -21.80
C GLN A 228 10.12 4.78 -22.09
N LEU A 229 10.41 3.48 -22.19
CA LEU A 229 9.41 2.43 -22.36
C LEU A 229 8.74 2.09 -21.02
N MET A 230 7.40 1.94 -21.03
CA MET A 230 6.63 1.55 -19.85
C MET A 230 6.91 0.09 -19.47
N ILE A 231 7.57 -0.16 -18.33
CA ILE A 231 8.09 -1.48 -17.94
C ILE A 231 6.95 -2.49 -17.80
N LYS A 232 5.93 -2.18 -16.99
CA LYS A 232 4.80 -3.08 -16.71
C LYS A 232 4.04 -3.55 -17.95
N ASN A 233 4.06 -2.77 -19.04
CA ASN A 233 3.32 -3.10 -20.27
C ASN A 233 3.98 -4.20 -21.10
N ARG A 234 5.29 -4.42 -20.96
CA ARG A 234 6.06 -5.32 -21.82
C ARG A 234 7.02 -6.25 -21.08
N ALA A 235 7.18 -6.07 -19.77
CA ALA A 235 8.07 -6.84 -18.93
C ALA A 235 7.79 -8.35 -19.01
N TRP A 236 8.85 -9.15 -19.07
CA TRP A 236 8.80 -10.60 -18.84
C TRP A 236 9.32 -10.89 -17.44
N LYS A 237 8.59 -11.67 -16.64
CA LYS A 237 9.00 -12.04 -15.29
C LYS A 237 10.09 -13.09 -15.36
N LEU A 238 11.20 -12.84 -14.66
CA LEU A 238 12.30 -13.78 -14.53
C LEU A 238 12.15 -14.57 -13.22
N GLN A 239 12.17 -15.89 -13.30
CA GLN A 239 12.32 -16.75 -12.13
C GLN A 239 13.78 -17.16 -11.97
N LEU A 240 14.27 -17.11 -10.74
CA LEU A 240 15.66 -17.40 -10.42
C LEU A 240 15.76 -18.55 -9.43
N ASP A 241 16.85 -19.31 -9.50
CA ASP A 241 17.26 -20.18 -8.41
C ASP A 241 17.94 -19.39 -7.27
N ARG A 242 18.41 -20.10 -6.23
CA ARG A 242 19.09 -19.47 -5.09
C ARG A 242 20.49 -18.94 -5.40
N LEU A 243 21.07 -19.32 -6.54
CA LEU A 243 22.38 -18.86 -7.00
C LEU A 243 22.26 -17.66 -7.95
N GLY A 244 21.04 -17.30 -8.36
CA GLY A 244 20.76 -16.21 -9.27
C GLY A 244 20.72 -16.63 -10.74
N ASN A 245 20.70 -17.93 -11.05
CA ASN A 245 20.51 -18.42 -12.42
C ASN A 245 19.04 -18.31 -12.81
N ILE A 246 18.78 -17.87 -14.04
CA ILE A 246 17.43 -17.80 -14.61
C ILE A 246 16.97 -19.23 -14.91
N ILE A 247 15.88 -19.65 -14.27
CA ILE A 247 15.31 -20.99 -14.43
C ILE A 247 14.07 -21.01 -15.34
N ASP A 248 13.33 -19.91 -15.38
CA ASP A 248 12.09 -19.79 -16.14
C ASP A 248 11.78 -18.33 -16.47
N ILE A 249 11.04 -18.12 -17.55
CA ILE A 249 10.62 -16.80 -18.03
C ILE A 249 9.10 -16.85 -18.29
N ILE A 250 8.37 -15.96 -17.62
CA ILE A 250 6.91 -15.83 -17.81
C ILE A 250 6.63 -14.53 -18.57
N ILE A 251 5.97 -14.65 -19.72
CA ILE A 251 5.68 -13.55 -20.67
C ILE A 251 4.26 -13.02 -20.47
#